data_AF-A0AAD3GYT5-F1
#
_entry.id   AF-A0AAD3GYT5-F1
#
_cell.length_a   1.000
_cell.length_b   1.000
_cell.length_c   1.000
_cell.angle_alpha   90.00
_cell.angle_beta   90.00
_cell.angle_gamma   90.00
#
_symmetry.space_group_name_H-M   'P 1'
#
loop_
_entity.id
_entity.type
_entity.pdbx_description
1 polymer ?
#
loop_
_entity_poly.entity_id
_entity_poly.type
_entity_poly.pdbx_seq_one_letter_code
_entity_poly.pdbx_strand_id
1 'polypeptide(L)'
;MDISTFQSNLDFIKSLYFHEEWKDEVCKKEILEALNECNQKIEKAFGKSMHMLWDHKPSVEAVEKVAKKFPSTLSCIDKNGRIPIQHAAVGYGFEYVPILAKEGIKHNVGGDNARGGLLTADPYKNWGWNTLQILSNVGDDDNDAKRLHMLKELRKSGLLLKKDIQEQNLLMYSCWEESKRRFQYFADWDQNALLETRIHNKPLIHYLASQSEKRIIVILKAGFKYHANIGGLLFIKDDQGTTALDCLYNEKGVEKTMSLLHDILSPKCDYPILHHVFVQAPQHKDIFMKKFPWAFHLKDHNGRTVHQAVLAAGPNIMNKNDMILATLTDNQIQTKDPITTLYPFAAMAVGEHADLENTFYLLRRQPSVMDWHSRSDNGGSSNRRKRRKIQK
;
A
#
# COMPACT_ATOMS: atom_id res chain seq x y z
N MET A 1 -46.49 -6.17 -4.19
CA MET A 1 -46.75 -7.58 -3.87
C MET A 1 -45.55 -8.08 -3.08
N ASP A 2 -45.78 -8.61 -1.88
CA ASP A 2 -44.72 -9.22 -1.06
C ASP A 2 -44.18 -10.48 -1.77
N ILE A 3 -42.86 -10.71 -1.68
CA ILE A 3 -42.18 -11.91 -2.20
C ILE A 3 -42.89 -13.19 -1.71
N SER A 4 -43.39 -13.22 -0.48
CA SER A 4 -44.12 -14.35 0.07
C SER A 4 -45.42 -14.64 -0.68
N THR A 5 -46.20 -13.60 -1.01
CA THR A 5 -47.45 -13.73 -1.77
C THR A 5 -47.18 -14.23 -3.18
N PHE A 6 -46.13 -13.70 -3.81
CA PHE A 6 -45.72 -14.17 -5.12
C PHE A 6 -45.28 -15.65 -5.07
N GLN A 7 -44.53 -16.03 -4.04
CA GLN A 7 -44.08 -17.41 -3.84
C GLN A 7 -45.25 -18.37 -3.67
N SER A 8 -46.23 -18.03 -2.83
CA SER A 8 -47.44 -18.82 -2.65
C SER A 8 -48.24 -18.97 -3.95
N ASN A 9 -48.34 -17.90 -4.75
CA ASN A 9 -49.00 -17.99 -6.06
C ASN A 9 -48.22 -18.88 -7.03
N LEU A 10 -46.90 -18.80 -7.04
CA LEU A 10 -46.06 -19.63 -7.89
C LEU A 10 -46.14 -21.10 -7.48
N ASP A 11 -46.12 -21.38 -6.18
CA ASP A 11 -46.20 -22.73 -5.63
C ASP A 11 -47.60 -23.34 -5.85
N PHE A 12 -48.65 -22.51 -5.79
CA PHE A 12 -50.01 -22.90 -6.18
C PHE A 12 -50.11 -23.24 -7.68
N ILE A 13 -49.54 -22.42 -8.57
CA ILE A 13 -49.58 -22.73 -10.00
C ILE A 13 -48.76 -24.00 -10.30
N LYS A 14 -47.63 -24.21 -9.59
CA LYS A 14 -46.87 -25.47 -9.68
C LYS A 14 -47.67 -26.66 -9.16
N SER A 15 -48.42 -26.54 -8.07
CA SER A 15 -49.23 -27.64 -7.57
C SER A 15 -50.35 -28.03 -8.54
N LEU A 16 -50.95 -27.04 -9.23
CA LEU A 16 -51.90 -27.30 -10.32
C LEU A 16 -51.25 -28.05 -11.48
N TYR A 17 -50.00 -27.71 -11.82
CA TYR A 17 -49.25 -28.38 -12.89
C TYR A 17 -48.98 -29.87 -12.61
N PHE A 18 -48.76 -30.23 -11.35
CA PHE A 18 -48.49 -31.61 -10.92
C PHE A 18 -49.75 -32.39 -10.54
N HIS A 19 -50.95 -31.83 -10.74
CA HIS A 19 -52.20 -32.54 -10.44
C HIS A 19 -52.50 -33.59 -11.51
N GLU A 20 -52.68 -34.86 -11.10
CA GLU A 20 -52.82 -36.04 -11.99
C GLU A 20 -54.01 -35.96 -12.98
N GLU A 21 -54.95 -35.04 -12.74
CA GLU A 21 -56.16 -34.88 -13.56
C GLU A 21 -55.93 -34.12 -14.87
N TRP A 22 -54.80 -33.42 -15.02
CA TRP A 22 -54.45 -32.74 -16.27
C TRP A 22 -53.75 -33.74 -17.19
N LYS A 23 -54.53 -34.47 -18.00
CA LYS A 23 -54.01 -35.44 -18.99
C LYS A 23 -53.61 -34.81 -20.32
N ASP A 24 -53.96 -33.55 -20.56
CA ASP A 24 -53.66 -32.86 -21.81
C ASP A 24 -52.24 -32.26 -21.78
N GLU A 25 -51.33 -32.89 -22.53
CA GLU A 25 -49.94 -32.45 -22.69
C GLU A 25 -49.82 -31.08 -23.36
N VAL A 26 -50.77 -30.67 -24.21
CA VAL A 26 -50.78 -29.35 -24.82
C VAL A 26 -51.01 -28.29 -23.76
N CYS A 27 -52.01 -28.49 -22.90
CA CYS A 27 -52.35 -27.54 -21.86
C CYS A 27 -51.25 -27.40 -20.79
N LYS A 28 -50.58 -28.51 -20.43
CA LYS A 28 -49.36 -28.45 -19.61
C LYS A 28 -48.28 -27.60 -20.27
N LYS A 29 -48.00 -27.82 -21.55
CA LYS A 29 -46.98 -27.05 -22.27
C LYS A 29 -47.28 -25.54 -22.23
N GLU A 30 -48.53 -25.15 -22.49
CA GLU A 30 -48.95 -23.74 -22.46
C GLU A 30 -48.81 -23.11 -21.06
N ILE A 31 -49.19 -23.82 -19.99
CA ILE A 31 -49.02 -23.34 -18.61
C ILE A 31 -47.54 -23.16 -18.27
N LEU A 32 -46.69 -24.11 -18.68
CA LEU A 32 -45.25 -24.03 -18.45
C LEU A 32 -44.62 -22.85 -19.19
N GLU A 33 -45.05 -22.60 -20.43
CA GLU A 33 -44.64 -21.43 -21.22
C GLU A 33 -45.05 -20.12 -20.55
N ALA A 34 -46.30 -20.00 -20.10
CA ALA A 34 -46.80 -18.82 -19.39
C ALA A 34 -46.07 -18.58 -18.05
N LEU A 35 -45.78 -19.65 -17.30
CA LEU A 35 -44.97 -19.58 -16.07
C LEU A 35 -43.55 -19.10 -16.34
N ASN A 36 -42.92 -19.61 -17.40
CA ASN A 36 -41.57 -19.19 -17.79
C ASN A 36 -41.54 -17.72 -18.21
N GLU A 37 -42.53 -17.26 -18.99
CA GLU A 37 -42.66 -15.86 -19.36
C GLU A 37 -42.85 -14.96 -18.13
N CYS A 38 -43.68 -15.39 -17.18
CA CYS A 38 -43.90 -14.69 -15.91
C CYS A 38 -42.60 -14.58 -15.10
N ASN A 39 -41.88 -15.69 -14.93
CA ASN A 39 -40.59 -15.71 -14.23
C ASN A 39 -39.56 -14.79 -14.88
N GLN A 40 -39.44 -14.81 -16.21
CA GLN A 40 -38.53 -13.91 -16.94
C GLN A 40 -38.88 -12.43 -16.72
N LYS A 41 -40.16 -12.08 -16.75
CA LYS A 41 -40.61 -10.69 -16.46
C LYS A 41 -40.25 -10.27 -15.05
N ILE A 42 -40.35 -11.18 -14.09
CA ILE A 42 -40.04 -10.94 -12.68
C ILE A 42 -38.55 -10.83 -12.43
N GLU A 43 -37.74 -11.73 -12.99
CA GLU A 43 -36.28 -11.63 -12.94
C GLU A 43 -35.80 -10.32 -13.58
N LYS A 44 -36.39 -9.91 -14.71
CA LYS A 44 -36.09 -8.63 -15.34
C LYS A 44 -36.48 -7.44 -14.44
N ALA A 45 -37.61 -7.52 -13.74
CA ALA A 45 -38.03 -6.48 -12.80
C ALA A 45 -37.08 -6.40 -11.59
N PHE A 46 -36.78 -7.53 -10.95
CA PHE A 46 -35.82 -7.58 -9.84
C PHE A 46 -34.42 -7.16 -10.26
N GLY A 47 -33.95 -7.59 -11.43
CA GLY A 47 -32.66 -7.17 -11.99
C GLY A 47 -32.57 -5.64 -12.11
N LYS A 48 -33.62 -4.98 -12.60
CA LYS A 48 -33.72 -3.52 -12.60
C LYS A 48 -33.70 -2.93 -11.18
N SER A 49 -34.46 -3.49 -10.25
CA SER A 49 -34.48 -3.03 -8.85
C SER A 49 -33.14 -3.19 -8.14
N MET A 50 -32.37 -4.24 -8.47
CA MET A 50 -31.03 -4.49 -7.92
C MET A 50 -30.00 -3.43 -8.34
N HIS A 51 -30.23 -2.70 -9.44
CA HIS A 51 -29.43 -1.52 -9.80
C HIS A 51 -29.78 -0.27 -9.00
N MET A 52 -30.91 -0.27 -8.30
CA MET A 52 -31.46 0.88 -7.56
C MET A 52 -31.47 0.65 -6.04
N LEU A 53 -30.58 -0.21 -5.54
CA LEU A 53 -30.51 -0.55 -4.11
C LEU A 53 -30.22 0.67 -3.22
N TRP A 54 -29.43 1.61 -3.72
CA TRP A 54 -29.10 2.84 -3.00
C TRP A 54 -30.29 3.82 -2.86
N ASP A 55 -31.24 3.75 -3.79
CA ASP A 55 -32.42 4.60 -3.82
C ASP A 55 -33.52 4.00 -2.93
N HIS A 56 -33.83 2.71 -3.12
CA HIS A 56 -34.91 2.03 -2.41
C HIS A 56 -34.52 1.55 -1.00
N LYS A 57 -33.22 1.37 -0.73
CA LYS A 57 -32.65 0.93 0.55
C LYS A 57 -33.37 -0.29 1.18
N PRO A 58 -33.59 -1.39 0.44
CA PRO A 58 -34.18 -2.60 1.03
C PRO A 58 -33.29 -3.18 2.14
N SER A 59 -33.84 -4.03 3.01
CA SER A 59 -32.99 -4.72 4.00
C SER A 59 -31.99 -5.65 3.32
N VAL A 60 -30.83 -5.88 3.95
CA VAL A 60 -29.80 -6.79 3.42
C VAL A 60 -30.37 -8.21 3.24
N GLU A 61 -31.23 -8.65 4.16
CA GLU A 61 -31.91 -9.95 4.10
C GLU A 61 -32.87 -10.04 2.91
N ALA A 62 -33.54 -8.94 2.56
CA ALA A 62 -34.42 -8.90 1.38
C ALA A 62 -33.60 -9.04 0.09
N VAL A 63 -32.48 -8.33 -0.01
CA VAL A 63 -31.53 -8.46 -1.14
C VAL A 63 -30.96 -9.87 -1.24
N GLU A 64 -30.57 -10.46 -0.11
CA GLU A 64 -30.08 -11.84 -0.03
C GLU A 64 -31.13 -12.85 -0.52
N LYS A 65 -32.39 -12.70 -0.08
CA LYS A 65 -33.50 -13.57 -0.51
C LYS A 65 -33.72 -13.47 -2.02
N VAL A 66 -33.73 -12.26 -2.58
CA VAL A 66 -33.88 -12.05 -4.02
C VAL A 66 -32.70 -12.67 -4.78
N ALA A 67 -31.46 -12.41 -4.35
CA ALA A 67 -30.25 -12.95 -4.98
C ALA A 67 -30.23 -14.49 -5.00
N LYS A 68 -30.60 -15.13 -3.89
CA LYS A 68 -30.68 -16.60 -3.80
C LYS A 68 -31.81 -17.18 -4.65
N LYS A 69 -32.94 -16.48 -4.73
CA LYS A 69 -34.13 -16.97 -5.45
C LYS A 69 -34.01 -16.77 -6.96
N PHE A 70 -33.44 -15.65 -7.37
CA PHE A 70 -33.33 -15.20 -8.76
C PHE A 70 -31.87 -14.83 -9.09
N PRO A 71 -30.96 -15.81 -9.16
CA PRO A 71 -29.53 -15.53 -9.30
C PRO A 71 -29.15 -14.83 -10.60
N SER A 72 -29.95 -14.99 -11.66
CA SER A 72 -29.79 -14.25 -12.94
C SER A 72 -29.84 -12.72 -12.74
N THR A 73 -30.52 -12.24 -11.69
CA THR A 73 -30.59 -10.81 -11.37
C THR A 73 -29.23 -10.22 -11.02
N LEU A 74 -28.30 -11.02 -10.48
CA LEU A 74 -26.93 -10.58 -10.13
C LEU A 74 -26.05 -10.32 -11.35
N SER A 75 -26.39 -10.90 -12.50
CA SER A 75 -25.71 -10.68 -13.79
C SER A 75 -26.54 -9.79 -14.72
N CYS A 76 -27.63 -9.19 -14.23
CA CYS A 76 -28.46 -8.30 -15.03
C CYS A 76 -27.69 -7.05 -15.41
N ILE A 77 -27.49 -6.84 -16.71
CA ILE A 77 -26.74 -5.69 -17.22
C ILE A 77 -27.69 -4.50 -17.42
N ASP A 78 -27.32 -3.32 -16.93
CA ASP A 78 -28.05 -2.08 -17.18
C ASP A 78 -27.73 -1.46 -18.56
N LYS A 79 -28.33 -0.31 -18.86
CA LYS A 79 -28.07 0.42 -20.12
C LYS A 79 -26.62 0.89 -20.30
N ASN A 80 -25.81 0.89 -19.24
CA ASN A 80 -24.41 1.29 -19.24
C ASN A 80 -23.46 0.09 -19.24
N GLY A 81 -23.98 -1.15 -19.26
CA GLY A 81 -23.15 -2.36 -19.17
C GLY A 81 -22.87 -2.85 -17.75
N ARG A 82 -23.41 -2.18 -16.70
CA ARG A 82 -23.08 -2.50 -15.31
C ARG A 82 -23.90 -3.63 -14.76
N ILE A 83 -23.31 -4.38 -13.83
CA ILE A 83 -23.99 -5.35 -12.96
C ILE A 83 -24.34 -4.73 -11.59
N PRO A 84 -25.31 -5.28 -10.83
CA PRO A 84 -25.80 -4.67 -9.59
C PRO A 84 -24.73 -4.33 -8.55
N ILE A 85 -23.70 -5.18 -8.38
CA ILE A 85 -22.64 -4.94 -7.40
C ILE A 85 -21.81 -3.68 -7.72
N GLN A 86 -21.66 -3.34 -9.01
CA GLN A 86 -20.99 -2.11 -9.43
C GLN A 86 -21.86 -0.89 -9.10
N HIS A 87 -23.18 -0.97 -9.32
CA HIS A 87 -24.11 0.09 -8.89
C HIS A 87 -24.15 0.26 -7.37
N ALA A 88 -24.12 -0.82 -6.60
CA ALA A 88 -24.04 -0.77 -5.15
C ALA A 88 -22.77 -0.02 -4.69
N ALA A 89 -21.63 -0.27 -5.33
CA ALA A 89 -20.37 0.41 -5.01
C ALA A 89 -20.31 1.87 -5.48
N VAL A 90 -20.96 2.24 -6.59
CA VAL A 90 -20.98 3.63 -7.09
C VAL A 90 -22.05 4.46 -6.37
N GLY A 91 -23.24 3.90 -6.18
CA GLY A 91 -24.43 4.59 -5.69
C GLY A 91 -24.54 4.72 -4.18
N TYR A 92 -23.51 4.39 -3.40
CA TYR A 92 -23.54 4.42 -1.93
C TYR A 92 -24.36 3.30 -1.26
N GLY A 93 -24.72 2.24 -1.98
CA GLY A 93 -25.31 1.01 -1.42
C GLY A 93 -24.24 0.04 -0.92
N PHE A 94 -23.24 0.54 -0.19
CA PHE A 94 -22.02 -0.21 0.14
C PHE A 94 -22.31 -1.49 0.94
N GLU A 95 -23.29 -1.44 1.83
CA GLU A 95 -23.76 -2.54 2.68
C GLU A 95 -24.21 -3.78 1.88
N TYR A 96 -24.62 -3.62 0.62
CA TYR A 96 -25.03 -4.73 -0.23
C TYR A 96 -23.85 -5.42 -0.92
N VAL A 97 -22.69 -4.76 -1.03
CA VAL A 97 -21.54 -5.32 -1.77
C VAL A 97 -21.09 -6.68 -1.24
N PRO A 98 -20.92 -6.91 0.08
CA PRO A 98 -20.52 -8.22 0.58
C PRO A 98 -21.51 -9.34 0.24
N ILE A 99 -22.82 -9.08 0.33
CA ILE A 99 -23.82 -10.12 0.04
C ILE A 99 -23.92 -10.42 -1.45
N LEU A 100 -23.88 -9.37 -2.29
CA LEU A 100 -23.88 -9.52 -3.75
C LEU A 100 -22.66 -10.29 -4.23
N ALA A 101 -21.47 -10.03 -3.66
CA ALA A 101 -20.26 -10.78 -3.98
C ALA A 101 -20.35 -12.25 -3.55
N LYS A 102 -20.83 -12.52 -2.32
CA LYS A 102 -20.96 -13.88 -1.79
C LYS A 102 -21.93 -14.73 -2.61
N GLU A 103 -23.11 -14.22 -2.91
CA GLU A 103 -24.06 -14.93 -3.77
C GLU A 103 -23.56 -14.97 -5.21
N GLY A 104 -22.92 -13.91 -5.70
CA GLY A 104 -22.36 -13.86 -7.04
C GLY A 104 -21.30 -14.92 -7.31
N ILE A 105 -20.48 -15.28 -6.32
CA ILE A 105 -19.49 -16.37 -6.45
C ILE A 105 -20.18 -17.71 -6.71
N LYS A 106 -21.28 -18.00 -6.02
CA LYS A 106 -22.02 -19.27 -6.17
C LYS A 106 -22.60 -19.43 -7.58
N HIS A 107 -22.84 -18.31 -8.25
CA HIS A 107 -23.49 -18.26 -9.57
C HIS A 107 -22.55 -17.80 -10.69
N ASN A 108 -21.23 -17.80 -10.45
CA ASN A 108 -20.19 -17.38 -11.40
C ASN A 108 -20.44 -16.00 -12.03
N VAL A 109 -20.95 -15.04 -11.25
CA VAL A 109 -21.24 -13.69 -11.73
C VAL A 109 -19.94 -12.99 -12.13
N GLY A 110 -19.91 -12.50 -13.37
CA GLY A 110 -18.72 -11.90 -13.97
C GLY A 110 -17.73 -12.89 -14.61
N GLY A 111 -18.00 -14.19 -14.50
CA GLY A 111 -17.14 -15.26 -15.03
C GLY A 111 -16.00 -15.67 -14.10
N ASP A 112 -15.15 -16.54 -14.62
CA ASP A 112 -14.09 -17.18 -13.83
C ASP A 112 -13.13 -16.13 -13.25
N ASN A 113 -12.77 -16.30 -11.98
CA ASN A 113 -11.93 -15.37 -11.21
C ASN A 113 -12.51 -13.98 -10.97
N ALA A 114 -13.74 -13.67 -11.42
CA ALA A 114 -14.36 -12.36 -11.16
C ALA A 114 -14.78 -12.14 -9.70
N ARG A 115 -14.77 -13.20 -8.88
CA ARG A 115 -15.17 -13.21 -7.47
C ARG A 115 -16.56 -12.59 -7.24
N GLY A 116 -17.55 -13.09 -7.99
CA GLY A 116 -18.93 -12.63 -7.90
C GLY A 116 -19.10 -11.18 -8.35
N GLY A 117 -18.39 -10.79 -9.41
CA GLY A 117 -18.43 -9.45 -9.98
C GLY A 117 -17.47 -8.43 -9.36
N LEU A 118 -16.81 -8.73 -8.24
CA LEU A 118 -15.89 -7.80 -7.56
C LEU A 118 -14.72 -7.33 -8.44
N LEU A 119 -14.21 -8.23 -9.29
CA LEU A 119 -13.12 -7.97 -10.23
C LEU A 119 -13.60 -7.69 -11.66
N THR A 120 -14.92 -7.65 -11.89
CA THR A 120 -15.46 -7.32 -13.21
C THR A 120 -15.30 -5.82 -13.48
N ALA A 121 -14.65 -5.49 -14.58
CA ALA A 121 -14.48 -4.11 -15.02
C ALA A 121 -15.84 -3.44 -15.23
N ASP A 122 -15.99 -2.22 -14.72
CA ASP A 122 -17.10 -1.33 -14.99
C ASP A 122 -16.94 -0.78 -16.41
N PRO A 123 -17.85 -1.12 -17.33
CA PRO A 123 -17.77 -0.64 -18.71
C PRO A 123 -18.08 0.87 -18.84
N TYR A 124 -18.59 1.51 -17.80
CA TYR A 124 -18.92 2.93 -17.83
C TYR A 124 -17.66 3.81 -17.80
N LYS A 125 -17.57 4.74 -18.76
CA LYS A 125 -16.55 5.81 -18.88
C LYS A 125 -15.12 5.40 -19.27
N ASN A 126 -14.89 4.23 -19.88
CA ASN A 126 -13.59 3.80 -20.43
C ASN A 126 -12.44 3.60 -19.43
N TRP A 127 -12.67 3.77 -18.12
CA TRP A 127 -11.61 3.56 -17.13
C TRP A 127 -11.45 2.08 -16.74
N GLY A 128 -12.47 1.24 -17.01
CA GLY A 128 -12.42 -0.20 -16.75
C GLY A 128 -12.27 -0.55 -15.27
N TRP A 129 -12.70 0.32 -14.35
CA TRP A 129 -12.51 0.08 -12.92
C TRP A 129 -13.37 -1.07 -12.42
N ASN A 130 -12.81 -1.97 -11.62
CA ASN A 130 -13.64 -2.96 -10.93
C ASN A 130 -14.21 -2.44 -9.60
N THR A 131 -15.09 -3.22 -8.99
CA THR A 131 -15.76 -2.87 -7.73
C THR A 131 -14.77 -2.58 -6.60
N LEU A 132 -13.66 -3.34 -6.48
CA LEU A 132 -12.64 -3.07 -5.45
C LEU A 132 -11.94 -1.72 -5.66
N GLN A 133 -11.65 -1.36 -6.91
CA GLN A 133 -11.07 -0.07 -7.27
C GLN A 133 -12.07 1.06 -6.98
N ILE A 134 -13.35 0.89 -7.31
CA ILE A 134 -14.42 1.86 -7.00
C ILE A 134 -14.52 2.09 -5.48
N LEU A 135 -14.52 1.02 -4.68
CA LEU A 135 -14.53 1.12 -3.21
C LEU A 135 -13.27 1.77 -2.64
N SER A 136 -12.14 1.63 -3.32
CA SER A 136 -10.86 2.20 -2.88
C SER A 136 -10.72 3.67 -3.26
N ASN A 137 -11.26 4.07 -4.41
CA ASN A 137 -11.14 5.41 -4.97
C ASN A 137 -11.93 6.47 -4.18
N VAL A 138 -11.78 7.74 -4.55
CA VAL A 138 -12.44 8.91 -3.93
C VAL A 138 -13.95 8.74 -3.91
N GLY A 139 -14.52 9.15 -2.79
CA GLY A 139 -15.91 9.56 -2.64
C GLY A 139 -15.92 10.74 -1.68
N ASP A 140 -17.08 11.35 -1.47
CA ASP A 140 -17.22 12.40 -0.44
C ASP A 140 -16.73 11.89 0.93
N ASP A 141 -16.11 12.76 1.73
CA ASP A 141 -15.45 12.45 3.00
C ASP A 141 -16.32 11.59 3.95
N ASP A 142 -17.63 11.85 3.96
CA ASP A 142 -18.61 11.14 4.79
C ASP A 142 -18.69 9.63 4.50
N ASN A 143 -18.19 9.21 3.33
CA ASN A 143 -18.20 7.82 2.90
C ASN A 143 -16.91 7.06 3.24
N ASP A 144 -15.87 7.72 3.77
CA ASP A 144 -14.59 7.05 4.00
C ASP A 144 -14.69 5.92 5.03
N ALA A 145 -15.38 6.18 6.13
CA ALA A 145 -15.64 5.19 7.15
C ALA A 145 -16.48 4.01 6.63
N LYS A 146 -17.51 4.28 5.81
CA LYS A 146 -18.42 3.25 5.28
C LYS A 146 -17.71 2.33 4.28
N ARG A 147 -16.96 2.90 3.33
CA ARG A 147 -16.17 2.12 2.37
C ARG A 147 -15.07 1.32 3.06
N LEU A 148 -14.39 1.90 4.06
CA LEU A 148 -13.40 1.18 4.87
C LEU A 148 -14.04 0.00 5.63
N HIS A 149 -15.21 0.21 6.25
CA HIS A 149 -15.94 -0.86 6.92
C HIS A 149 -16.27 -2.01 5.96
N MET A 150 -16.69 -1.69 4.73
CA MET A 150 -16.93 -2.71 3.70
C MET A 150 -15.68 -3.45 3.27
N LEU A 151 -14.56 -2.76 3.03
CA LEU A 151 -13.29 -3.40 2.70
C LEU A 151 -12.84 -4.37 3.81
N LYS A 152 -13.07 -4.02 5.09
CA LYS A 152 -12.82 -4.91 6.23
C LYS A 152 -13.74 -6.14 6.22
N GLU A 153 -15.02 -5.98 5.92
CA GLU A 153 -15.97 -7.10 5.81
C GLU A 153 -15.64 -8.03 4.62
N LEU A 154 -15.22 -7.47 3.48
CA LEU A 154 -14.73 -8.25 2.34
C LEU A 154 -13.48 -9.04 2.70
N ARG A 155 -12.52 -8.43 3.43
CA ARG A 155 -11.33 -9.14 3.93
C ARG A 155 -11.71 -10.26 4.90
N LYS A 156 -12.56 -9.97 5.88
CA LYS A 156 -13.04 -10.95 6.87
C LYS A 156 -13.72 -12.16 6.21
N SER A 157 -14.41 -11.91 5.10
CA SER A 157 -15.08 -12.95 4.30
C SER A 157 -14.15 -13.66 3.30
N GLY A 158 -12.85 -13.34 3.26
CA GLY A 158 -11.90 -13.93 2.30
C GLY A 158 -12.09 -13.46 0.85
N LEU A 159 -12.89 -12.41 0.61
CA LEU A 159 -13.20 -11.89 -0.72
C LEU A 159 -12.20 -10.84 -1.20
N LEU A 160 -11.67 -10.05 -0.27
CA LEU A 160 -10.54 -9.15 -0.51
C LEU A 160 -9.27 -9.83 0.01
N LEU A 161 -8.30 -10.00 -0.88
CA LEU A 161 -7.04 -10.67 -0.63
C LEU A 161 -5.89 -9.65 -0.56
N LYS A 162 -4.82 -9.99 0.15
CA LYS A 162 -3.64 -9.13 0.27
C LYS A 162 -3.06 -8.77 -1.12
N LYS A 163 -2.97 -9.76 -2.02
CA LYS A 163 -2.47 -9.59 -3.38
C LYS A 163 -3.27 -8.60 -4.23
N ASP A 164 -4.55 -8.38 -3.90
CA ASP A 164 -5.39 -7.43 -4.65
C ASP A 164 -4.91 -6.01 -4.49
N ILE A 165 -4.26 -5.68 -3.36
CA ILE A 165 -3.72 -4.33 -3.11
C ILE A 165 -2.78 -3.93 -4.25
N GLN A 166 -1.92 -4.87 -4.67
CA GLN A 166 -0.97 -4.68 -5.77
C GLN A 166 -1.62 -4.96 -7.13
N GLU A 167 -2.23 -6.15 -7.33
CA GLU A 167 -2.80 -6.58 -8.62
C GLU A 167 -3.87 -5.60 -9.14
N GLN A 168 -4.63 -4.97 -8.24
CA GLN A 168 -5.69 -4.03 -8.57
C GLN A 168 -5.30 -2.56 -8.30
N ASN A 169 -4.04 -2.29 -7.95
CA ASN A 169 -3.52 -0.94 -7.68
C ASN A 169 -4.32 -0.16 -6.63
N LEU A 170 -4.83 -0.81 -5.59
CA LEU A 170 -5.77 -0.21 -4.63
C LEU A 170 -5.15 0.98 -3.87
N LEU A 171 -3.83 0.94 -3.62
CA LEU A 171 -3.09 2.08 -3.05
C LEU A 171 -3.14 3.31 -3.95
N MET A 172 -2.99 3.15 -5.27
CA MET A 172 -3.07 4.26 -6.23
C MET A 172 -4.44 4.93 -6.19
N TYR A 173 -5.50 4.11 -6.20
CA TYR A 173 -6.88 4.63 -6.16
C TYR A 173 -7.22 5.30 -4.83
N SER A 174 -6.72 4.78 -3.72
CA SER A 174 -6.97 5.36 -2.39
C SER A 174 -6.01 6.49 -2.01
N CYS A 175 -5.06 6.88 -2.87
CA CYS A 175 -4.06 7.91 -2.57
C CYS A 175 -4.66 9.33 -2.69
N TRP A 176 -5.60 9.68 -1.82
CA TRP A 176 -6.24 10.98 -1.68
C TRP A 176 -6.48 11.29 -0.19
N GLU A 177 -6.68 12.56 0.16
CA GLU A 177 -6.93 12.93 1.57
C GLU A 177 -8.30 12.42 2.01
N GLU A 178 -9.28 12.47 1.10
CA GLU A 178 -10.67 12.03 1.28
C GLU A 178 -10.80 10.50 1.43
N SER A 179 -9.76 9.75 1.07
CA SER A 179 -9.67 8.29 1.20
C SER A 179 -8.54 7.83 2.09
N LYS A 180 -8.04 8.72 2.96
CA LYS A 180 -6.87 8.49 3.80
C LYS A 180 -7.02 7.27 4.71
N ARG A 181 -8.20 6.99 5.28
CA ARG A 181 -8.35 5.82 6.15
C ARG A 181 -8.29 4.52 5.37
N ARG A 182 -8.82 4.48 4.14
CA ARG A 182 -8.68 3.35 3.21
C ARG A 182 -7.22 3.15 2.79
N PHE A 183 -6.55 4.22 2.40
CA PHE A 183 -5.13 4.17 2.03
C PHE A 183 -4.27 3.63 3.17
N GLN A 184 -4.45 4.20 4.36
CA GLN A 184 -3.78 3.80 5.57
C GLN A 184 -4.02 2.33 5.90
N TYR A 185 -5.27 1.86 5.75
CA TYR A 185 -5.63 0.46 5.94
C TYR A 185 -4.92 -0.49 4.97
N PHE A 186 -4.80 -0.13 3.70
CA PHE A 186 -4.05 -0.92 2.73
C PHE A 186 -2.55 -0.91 3.01
N ALA A 187 -1.97 0.25 3.34
CA ALA A 187 -0.54 0.36 3.66
C ALA A 187 -0.17 -0.39 4.96
N ASP A 188 -1.03 -0.37 5.98
CA ASP A 188 -0.85 -1.16 7.20
C ASP A 188 -0.95 -2.67 6.92
N TRP A 189 -1.81 -3.09 5.99
CA TRP A 189 -1.98 -4.49 5.64
C TRP A 189 -0.84 -5.03 4.75
N ASP A 190 -0.37 -4.22 3.79
CA ASP A 190 0.75 -4.56 2.94
C ASP A 190 1.71 -3.40 2.72
N GLN A 191 2.68 -3.26 3.62
CA GLN A 191 3.68 -2.20 3.55
C GLN A 191 4.54 -2.31 2.28
N ASN A 192 4.83 -3.54 1.83
CA ASN A 192 5.64 -3.77 0.64
C ASN A 192 4.94 -3.30 -0.65
N ALA A 193 3.62 -3.23 -0.67
CA ALA A 193 2.89 -2.69 -1.80
C ALA A 193 3.26 -1.22 -2.11
N LEU A 194 3.76 -0.44 -1.15
CA LEU A 194 4.30 0.91 -1.41
C LEU A 194 5.56 0.90 -2.29
N LEU A 195 6.34 -0.19 -2.24
CA LEU A 195 7.58 -0.37 -2.99
C LEU A 195 7.35 -1.13 -4.30
N GLU A 196 6.53 -2.18 -4.24
CA GLU A 196 6.36 -3.17 -5.30
C GLU A 196 5.28 -2.80 -6.32
N THR A 197 4.31 -1.95 -5.93
CA THR A 197 3.24 -1.54 -6.87
C THR A 197 3.85 -0.74 -8.02
N ARG A 198 3.58 -1.22 -9.24
CA ARG A 198 4.03 -0.57 -10.48
C ARG A 198 2.85 -0.15 -11.34
N ILE A 199 2.87 1.11 -11.80
CA ILE A 199 1.89 1.69 -12.71
C ILE A 199 2.61 2.03 -14.01
N HIS A 200 2.18 1.44 -15.14
CA HIS A 200 2.87 1.56 -16.43
C HIS A 200 4.37 1.23 -16.32
N ASN A 201 4.69 0.14 -15.62
CA ASN A 201 6.06 -0.32 -15.31
C ASN A 201 6.90 0.64 -14.44
N LYS A 202 6.34 1.72 -13.89
CA LYS A 202 7.07 2.61 -12.97
C LYS A 202 6.65 2.37 -11.52
N PRO A 203 7.54 2.52 -10.52
CA PRO A 203 7.14 2.48 -9.13
C PRO A 203 6.02 3.50 -8.85
N LEU A 204 5.12 3.18 -7.92
CA LEU A 204 3.93 3.99 -7.63
C LEU A 204 4.26 5.47 -7.37
N ILE A 205 5.33 5.76 -6.62
CA ILE A 205 5.74 7.13 -6.32
C ILE A 205 6.16 7.92 -7.57
N HIS A 206 6.82 7.30 -8.54
CA HIS A 206 7.19 7.93 -9.82
C HIS A 206 5.96 8.32 -10.62
N TYR A 207 4.94 7.46 -10.66
CA TYR A 207 3.66 7.80 -11.30
C TYR A 207 2.95 8.95 -10.59
N LEU A 208 2.99 8.96 -9.25
CA LEU A 208 2.36 10.01 -8.44
C LEU A 208 3.07 11.36 -8.51
N ALA A 209 4.34 11.41 -8.95
CA ALA A 209 5.09 12.66 -9.09
C ALA A 209 4.42 13.67 -10.05
N SER A 210 3.74 13.20 -11.09
CA SER A 210 2.99 14.07 -12.01
C SER A 210 1.59 14.44 -11.50
N GLN A 211 1.11 13.82 -10.42
CA GLN A 211 -0.24 14.01 -9.88
C GLN A 211 -0.35 15.23 -8.95
N SER A 212 -1.51 15.44 -8.33
CA SER A 212 -1.71 16.56 -7.40
C SER A 212 -0.90 16.38 -6.11
N GLU A 213 -0.52 17.51 -5.52
CA GLU A 213 0.31 17.57 -4.31
C GLU A 213 -0.30 16.82 -3.12
N LYS A 214 -1.62 16.85 -2.98
CA LYS A 214 -2.34 16.10 -1.95
C LYS A 214 -2.03 14.61 -2.01
N ARG A 215 -2.00 14.01 -3.21
CA ARG A 215 -1.69 12.59 -3.40
C ARG A 215 -0.24 12.31 -3.05
N ILE A 216 0.68 13.18 -3.49
CA ILE A 216 2.12 13.10 -3.17
C ILE A 216 2.35 13.13 -1.65
N ILE A 217 1.66 14.02 -0.93
CA ILE A 217 1.78 14.12 0.53
C ILE A 217 1.30 12.83 1.21
N VAL A 218 0.17 12.25 0.77
CA VAL A 218 -0.37 11.00 1.34
C VAL A 218 0.63 9.85 1.16
N ILE A 219 1.15 9.64 -0.04
CA ILE A 219 2.10 8.55 -0.32
C ILE A 219 3.43 8.75 0.41
N LEU A 220 3.98 9.97 0.44
CA LEU A 220 5.25 10.23 1.12
C LEU A 220 5.14 10.12 2.63
N LYS A 221 4.03 10.56 3.24
CA LYS A 221 3.79 10.36 4.69
C LYS A 221 3.78 8.87 5.06
N ALA A 222 3.13 8.03 4.26
CA ALA A 222 3.20 6.59 4.46
C ALA A 222 4.60 6.03 4.18
N GLY A 223 5.26 6.51 3.13
CA GLY A 223 6.66 6.20 2.83
C GLY A 223 7.57 6.40 4.03
N PHE A 224 7.57 7.60 4.62
CA PHE A 224 8.35 7.89 5.82
C PHE A 224 7.91 7.08 7.04
N LYS A 225 6.62 6.78 7.19
CA LYS A 225 6.12 5.97 8.30
C LYS A 225 6.62 4.53 8.26
N TYR A 226 6.57 3.87 7.11
CA TYR A 226 6.88 2.42 7.01
C TYR A 226 8.28 2.12 6.49
N HIS A 227 8.84 3.02 5.70
CA HIS A 227 10.07 2.83 4.93
C HIS A 227 11.06 3.96 5.18
N ALA A 228 11.13 4.42 6.44
CA ALA A 228 12.06 5.47 6.88
C ALA A 228 13.51 5.10 6.56
N ASN A 229 13.87 3.82 6.73
CA ASN A 229 15.22 3.27 6.53
C ASN A 229 15.70 3.28 5.07
N ILE A 230 14.83 3.58 4.10
CA ILE A 230 15.19 3.78 2.70
C ILE A 230 14.83 5.20 2.21
N GLY A 231 14.65 6.14 3.14
CA GLY A 231 14.38 7.54 2.83
C GLY A 231 12.96 7.83 2.35
N GLY A 232 11.96 7.06 2.79
CA GLY A 232 10.56 7.41 2.62
C GLY A 232 10.08 7.44 1.16
N LEU A 233 10.54 6.47 0.36
CA LEU A 233 10.26 6.31 -1.08
C LEU A 233 10.97 7.30 -2.01
N LEU A 234 11.61 8.37 -1.50
CA LEU A 234 12.21 9.42 -2.33
C LEU A 234 13.35 8.94 -3.23
N PHE A 235 14.09 7.92 -2.78
CA PHE A 235 15.27 7.44 -3.47
C PHE A 235 15.06 6.09 -4.17
N ILE A 236 13.80 5.63 -4.23
CA ILE A 236 13.44 4.50 -5.08
C ILE A 236 13.78 4.88 -6.51
N LYS A 237 14.44 3.98 -7.22
CA LYS A 237 14.81 4.14 -8.62
C LYS A 237 13.82 3.41 -9.52
N ASP A 238 13.52 3.99 -10.67
CA ASP A 238 12.87 3.26 -11.75
C ASP A 238 13.88 2.42 -12.54
N ASP A 239 13.41 1.78 -13.61
CA ASP A 239 14.24 0.91 -14.45
C ASP A 239 15.31 1.70 -15.24
N GLN A 240 15.24 3.04 -15.26
CA GLN A 240 16.25 3.92 -15.86
C GLN A 240 17.23 4.47 -14.81
N GLY A 241 17.09 4.07 -13.54
CA GLY A 241 17.92 4.57 -12.45
C GLY A 241 17.52 5.95 -11.94
N THR A 242 16.41 6.54 -12.42
CA THR A 242 15.92 7.86 -12.00
C THR A 242 15.23 7.75 -10.65
N THR A 243 15.62 8.59 -9.68
CA THR A 243 14.99 8.54 -8.35
C THR A 243 13.61 9.21 -8.36
N ALA A 244 12.75 8.82 -7.42
CA ALA A 244 11.44 9.47 -7.25
C ALA A 244 11.59 10.98 -6.94
N LEU A 245 12.64 11.37 -6.21
CA LEU A 245 13.00 12.75 -5.95
C LEU A 245 13.32 13.53 -7.24
N ASP A 246 14.09 12.94 -8.15
CA ASP A 246 14.40 13.56 -9.45
C ASP A 246 13.12 13.73 -10.28
N CYS A 247 12.22 12.74 -10.27
CA CYS A 247 10.90 12.89 -10.90
C CYS A 247 10.09 14.04 -10.29
N LEU A 248 10.07 14.17 -8.97
CA LEU A 248 9.38 15.28 -8.30
C LEU A 248 9.97 16.64 -8.68
N TYR A 249 11.30 16.77 -8.75
CA TYR A 249 11.94 17.99 -9.20
C TYR A 249 11.58 18.34 -10.64
N ASN A 250 11.57 17.36 -11.54
CA ASN A 250 11.22 17.58 -12.94
C ASN A 250 9.75 17.99 -13.11
N GLU A 251 8.84 17.36 -12.37
CA GLU A 251 7.39 17.59 -12.51
C GLU A 251 6.87 18.81 -11.73
N LYS A 252 7.44 19.10 -10.55
CA LYS A 252 6.94 20.14 -9.63
C LYS A 252 7.91 21.31 -9.46
N GLY A 253 9.17 21.15 -9.81
CA GLY A 253 10.24 22.08 -9.49
C GLY A 253 10.82 21.84 -8.09
N VAL A 254 12.08 22.25 -7.92
CA VAL A 254 12.87 22.04 -6.69
C VAL A 254 12.23 22.73 -5.49
N GLU A 255 11.92 24.02 -5.58
CA GLU A 255 11.37 24.80 -4.45
C GLU A 255 10.04 24.25 -3.96
N LYS A 256 9.15 23.88 -4.89
CA LYS A 256 7.86 23.32 -4.57
C LYS A 256 7.98 21.95 -3.92
N THR A 257 8.86 21.09 -4.45
CA THR A 257 9.17 19.79 -3.85
C THR A 257 9.72 19.95 -2.43
N MET A 258 10.64 20.89 -2.22
CA MET A 258 11.17 21.20 -0.89
C MET A 258 10.12 21.70 0.09
N SER A 259 9.17 22.53 -0.39
CA SER A 259 8.03 22.96 0.42
C SER A 259 7.18 21.77 0.88
N LEU A 260 6.84 20.86 -0.04
CA LEU A 260 6.07 19.65 0.30
C LEU A 260 6.82 18.77 1.32
N LEU A 261 8.13 18.59 1.12
CA LEU A 261 8.96 17.81 2.04
C LEU A 261 9.05 18.47 3.41
N HIS A 262 9.10 19.80 3.49
CA HIS A 262 9.08 20.53 4.76
C HIS A 262 7.77 20.34 5.52
N ASP A 263 6.63 20.25 4.83
CA ASP A 263 5.33 19.98 5.47
C ASP A 263 5.19 18.55 5.99
N ILE A 264 6.00 17.62 5.46
CA ILE A 264 6.02 16.21 5.86
C ILE A 264 7.06 15.96 6.95
N LEU A 265 8.24 16.54 6.79
CA LEU A 265 9.39 16.37 7.66
C LEU A 265 9.44 17.50 8.68
N SER A 266 9.00 17.20 9.90
CA SER A 266 9.11 18.15 11.02
C SER A 266 10.37 17.87 11.85
N PRO A 267 10.93 18.86 12.57
CA PRO A 267 12.01 18.63 13.53
C PRO A 267 11.64 17.69 14.68
N LYS A 268 10.34 17.42 14.88
CA LYS A 268 9.84 16.44 15.86
C LYS A 268 9.88 15.01 15.32
N CYS A 269 10.13 14.85 14.03
CA CYS A 269 10.28 13.54 13.43
C CYS A 269 11.75 13.16 13.44
N ASP A 270 12.08 12.03 14.05
CA ASP A 270 13.44 11.48 14.08
C ASP A 270 13.83 10.82 12.75
N TYR A 271 13.45 11.41 11.61
CA TYR A 271 13.78 10.88 10.30
C TYR A 271 15.18 11.32 9.88
N PRO A 272 16.12 10.39 9.69
CA PRO A 272 17.51 10.68 9.34
C PRO A 272 17.66 11.04 7.85
N ILE A 273 16.83 11.95 7.30
CA ILE A 273 16.73 12.21 5.85
C ILE A 273 18.08 12.54 5.21
N LEU A 274 18.95 13.28 5.90
CA LEU A 274 20.27 13.60 5.40
C LEU A 274 21.14 12.35 5.20
N HIS A 275 21.03 11.32 6.05
CA HIS A 275 21.77 10.08 5.85
C HIS A 275 21.46 9.46 4.49
N HIS A 276 20.18 9.47 4.11
CA HIS A 276 19.74 8.96 2.81
C HIS A 276 20.17 9.89 1.66
N VAL A 277 20.05 11.21 1.80
CA VAL A 277 20.48 12.15 0.75
C VAL A 277 21.98 12.02 0.48
N PHE A 278 22.80 12.05 1.52
CA PHE A 278 24.26 11.98 1.39
C PHE A 278 24.74 10.66 0.77
N VAL A 279 24.03 9.55 1.02
CA VAL A 279 24.37 8.24 0.48
C VAL A 279 23.79 8.00 -0.91
N GLN A 280 22.52 8.35 -1.14
CA GLN A 280 21.76 7.92 -2.31
C GLN A 280 21.59 9.01 -3.37
N ALA A 281 21.67 10.29 -2.98
CA ALA A 281 21.54 11.44 -3.89
C ALA A 281 22.45 12.61 -3.47
N PRO A 282 23.78 12.41 -3.38
CA PRO A 282 24.70 13.43 -2.87
C PRO A 282 24.70 14.72 -3.69
N GLN A 283 24.25 14.69 -4.95
CA GLN A 283 24.07 15.89 -5.78
C GLN A 283 23.03 16.88 -5.20
N HIS A 284 22.13 16.42 -4.32
CA HIS A 284 21.08 17.25 -3.72
C HIS A 284 21.41 17.68 -2.28
N LYS A 285 22.58 17.32 -1.76
CA LYS A 285 22.96 17.50 -0.35
C LYS A 285 22.85 18.95 0.12
N ASP A 286 23.28 19.93 -0.67
CA ASP A 286 23.33 21.34 -0.25
C ASP A 286 21.93 21.91 -0.02
N ILE A 287 20.98 21.54 -0.90
CA ILE A 287 19.58 21.98 -0.79
C ILE A 287 18.93 21.36 0.45
N PHE A 288 19.15 20.07 0.70
CA PHE A 288 18.63 19.41 1.90
C PHE A 288 19.30 19.90 3.18
N MET A 289 20.60 20.16 3.19
CA MET A 289 21.31 20.75 4.33
C MET A 289 20.73 22.12 4.68
N LYS A 290 20.41 22.94 3.68
CA LYS A 290 19.79 24.26 3.86
C LYS A 290 18.36 24.15 4.41
N LYS A 291 17.56 23.20 3.93
CA LYS A 291 16.15 23.05 4.32
C LYS A 291 15.94 22.26 5.62
N PHE A 292 16.83 21.31 5.93
CA PHE A 292 16.72 20.39 7.06
C PHE A 292 18.01 20.32 7.89
N PRO A 293 18.58 21.47 8.35
CA PRO A 293 19.85 21.47 9.07
C PRO A 293 19.79 20.67 10.38
N TRP A 294 18.62 20.62 11.01
CA TRP A 294 18.38 19.85 12.24
C TRP A 294 18.60 18.34 12.06
N ALA A 295 18.38 17.80 10.86
CA ALA A 295 18.49 16.36 10.59
C ALA A 295 19.96 15.88 10.60
N PHE A 296 20.93 16.79 10.63
CA PHE A 296 22.36 16.46 10.58
C PHE A 296 22.83 15.79 11.87
N HIS A 297 22.17 16.09 12.98
CA HIS A 297 22.48 15.56 14.30
C HIS A 297 21.70 14.30 14.66
N LEU A 298 20.77 13.89 13.80
CA LEU A 298 20.03 12.64 14.00
C LEU A 298 20.92 11.43 13.80
N LYS A 299 20.46 10.30 14.30
CA LYS A 299 21.05 8.99 14.02
C LYS A 299 20.10 8.19 13.14
N ASP A 300 20.65 7.36 12.26
CA ASP A 300 19.84 6.43 11.49
C ASP A 300 19.31 5.25 12.33
N HIS A 301 18.56 4.35 11.70
CA HIS A 301 18.01 3.14 12.36
C HIS A 301 19.09 2.18 12.90
N ASN A 302 20.34 2.33 12.46
CA ASN A 302 21.50 1.59 12.92
C ASN A 302 22.30 2.36 14.00
N GLY A 303 21.83 3.53 14.42
CA GLY A 303 22.50 4.40 15.38
C GLY A 303 23.68 5.18 14.80
N ARG A 304 23.85 5.19 13.46
CA ARG A 304 24.94 5.91 12.78
C ARG A 304 24.66 7.39 12.70
N THR A 305 25.70 8.20 12.78
CA THR A 305 25.64 9.61 12.36
C THR A 305 25.69 9.73 10.83
N VAL A 306 25.43 10.93 10.28
CA VAL A 306 25.57 11.20 8.83
C VAL A 306 26.98 10.84 8.35
N HIS A 307 28.01 11.21 9.09
CA HIS A 307 29.41 10.87 8.76
C HIS A 307 29.63 9.36 8.68
N GLN A 308 29.14 8.61 9.66
CA GLN A 308 29.29 7.16 9.70
C GLN A 308 28.52 6.47 8.56
N ALA A 309 27.31 6.96 8.24
CA ALA A 309 26.54 6.44 7.11
C ALA A 309 27.25 6.68 5.76
N VAL A 310 27.86 7.84 5.55
CA VAL A 310 28.63 8.14 4.34
C VAL A 310 29.86 7.23 4.24
N LEU A 311 30.63 7.11 5.33
CA LEU A 311 31.82 6.25 5.39
C LEU A 311 31.47 4.78 5.12
N ALA A 312 30.37 4.30 5.71
CA ALA A 312 29.88 2.94 5.51
C ALA A 312 29.37 2.67 4.09
N ALA A 313 28.97 3.70 3.35
CA ALA A 313 28.57 3.59 1.94
C ALA A 313 29.78 3.49 0.98
N GLY A 314 30.99 3.75 1.49
CA GLY A 314 32.25 3.52 0.81
C GLY A 314 32.77 4.69 -0.03
N PRO A 315 33.98 4.55 -0.60
CA PRO A 315 34.73 5.69 -1.12
C PRO A 315 34.12 6.42 -2.32
N ASN A 316 33.38 5.71 -3.16
CA ASN A 316 32.65 6.34 -4.28
C ASN A 316 31.62 7.38 -3.81
N ILE A 317 31.02 7.18 -2.63
CA ILE A 317 30.12 8.14 -2.01
C ILE A 317 30.91 9.23 -1.29
N MET A 318 32.06 8.89 -0.70
CA MET A 318 32.93 9.86 -0.03
C MET A 318 33.44 10.95 -0.97
N ASN A 319 33.89 10.57 -2.18
CA ASN A 319 34.40 11.50 -3.20
C ASN A 319 33.34 12.46 -3.76
N LYS A 320 32.05 12.18 -3.51
CA LYS A 320 30.96 13.11 -3.82
C LYS A 320 30.66 14.05 -2.67
N ASN A 321 31.40 13.91 -1.56
CA ASN A 321 31.09 14.41 -0.23
C ASN A 321 32.35 14.89 0.51
N ASP A 322 33.35 15.39 -0.18
CA ASP A 322 34.69 15.73 0.36
C ASP A 322 34.64 16.60 1.63
N MET A 323 33.66 17.50 1.74
CA MET A 323 33.47 18.35 2.92
C MET A 323 33.13 17.56 4.19
N ILE A 324 32.58 16.35 4.09
CA ILE A 324 32.20 15.54 5.26
C ILE A 324 33.43 15.13 6.07
N LEU A 325 34.54 14.76 5.42
CA LEU A 325 35.78 14.42 6.14
C LEU A 325 36.33 15.62 6.91
N ALA A 326 36.30 16.80 6.30
CA ALA A 326 36.77 18.03 6.93
C ALA A 326 35.91 18.37 8.18
N THR A 327 34.61 18.07 8.15
CA THR A 327 33.68 18.37 9.26
C THR A 327 33.64 17.33 10.38
N LEU A 328 34.30 16.17 10.23
CA LEU A 328 34.44 15.22 11.33
C LEU A 328 35.11 15.91 12.52
N THR A 329 34.61 15.70 13.73
CA THR A 329 35.32 16.10 14.96
C THR A 329 36.29 15.01 15.40
N ASP A 330 37.30 15.36 16.19
CA ASP A 330 38.26 14.38 16.70
C ASP A 330 37.59 13.27 17.53
N ASN A 331 36.53 13.60 18.28
CA ASN A 331 35.72 12.63 18.99
C ASN A 331 35.00 11.67 18.04
N GLN A 332 34.47 12.16 16.91
CA GLN A 332 33.83 11.31 15.91
C GLN A 332 34.85 10.41 15.20
N ILE A 333 36.09 10.89 14.97
CA ILE A 333 37.18 10.07 14.42
C ILE A 333 37.53 8.91 15.38
N GLN A 334 37.39 9.13 16.69
CA GLN A 334 37.57 8.08 17.71
C GLN A 334 36.32 7.24 17.97
N THR A 335 35.19 7.55 17.33
CA THR A 335 33.94 6.81 17.57
C THR A 335 33.79 5.70 16.55
N LYS A 336 33.68 4.46 17.04
CA LYS A 336 33.43 3.29 16.19
C LYS A 336 32.03 3.33 15.57
N ASP A 337 31.92 2.86 14.33
CA ASP A 337 30.62 2.59 13.71
C ASP A 337 29.85 1.57 14.56
N PRO A 338 28.58 1.83 14.93
CA PRO A 338 27.81 0.94 15.79
C PRO A 338 27.55 -0.45 15.19
N ILE A 339 27.64 -0.61 13.87
CA ILE A 339 27.38 -1.88 13.19
C ILE A 339 28.67 -2.62 12.85
N THR A 340 29.62 -1.96 12.18
CA THR A 340 30.86 -2.63 11.74
C THR A 340 31.91 -2.68 12.84
N THR A 341 31.75 -1.89 13.91
CA THR A 341 32.73 -1.69 14.98
C THR A 341 34.07 -1.11 14.53
N LEU A 342 34.14 -0.65 13.28
CA LEU A 342 35.34 -0.04 12.69
C LEU A 342 35.42 1.44 13.05
N TYR A 343 36.64 1.93 13.24
CA TYR A 343 36.91 3.37 13.24
C TYR A 343 36.74 3.95 11.82
N PRO A 344 36.46 5.25 11.68
CA PRO A 344 36.37 5.94 10.39
C PRO A 344 37.52 5.67 9.42
N PHE A 345 38.78 5.71 9.88
CA PHE A 345 39.94 5.42 9.03
C PHE A 345 39.95 3.95 8.56
N ALA A 346 39.57 3.02 9.44
CA ALA A 346 39.50 1.60 9.11
C ALA A 346 38.36 1.30 8.14
N ALA A 347 37.21 1.97 8.29
CA ALA A 347 36.09 1.85 7.36
C ALA A 347 36.48 2.26 5.92
N MET A 348 37.34 3.26 5.77
CA MET A 348 37.87 3.67 4.45
C MET A 348 38.95 2.75 3.91
N ALA A 349 39.66 2.04 4.77
CA ALA A 349 40.71 1.10 4.39
C ALA A 349 40.19 -0.29 4.01
N VAL A 350 38.92 -0.60 4.29
CA VAL A 350 38.32 -1.92 4.02
C VAL A 350 37.58 -1.91 2.67
N GLY A 351 37.79 -2.97 1.89
CA GLY A 351 37.04 -3.26 0.66
C GLY A 351 37.85 -3.09 -0.62
N GLU A 352 37.23 -3.45 -1.75
CA GLU A 352 37.85 -3.40 -3.09
C GLU A 352 38.18 -1.97 -3.55
N HIS A 353 37.56 -0.96 -2.93
CA HIS A 353 37.72 0.44 -3.27
C HIS A 353 38.41 1.25 -2.17
N ALA A 354 39.28 0.64 -1.37
CA ALA A 354 39.93 1.29 -0.24
C ALA A 354 40.55 2.67 -0.60
N ASP A 355 40.24 3.68 0.20
CA ASP A 355 40.70 5.06 0.01
C ASP A 355 41.86 5.35 0.96
N LEU A 356 43.07 5.02 0.50
CA LEU A 356 44.27 5.15 1.30
C LEU A 356 44.59 6.62 1.62
N GLU A 357 44.31 7.55 0.71
CA GLU A 357 44.59 8.98 0.92
C GLU A 357 43.78 9.51 2.10
N ASN A 358 42.47 9.29 2.08
CA ASN A 358 41.60 9.73 3.16
C ASN A 358 41.83 8.92 4.45
N THR A 359 42.22 7.64 4.34
CA THR A 359 42.65 6.84 5.49
C THR A 359 43.85 7.48 6.19
N PHE A 360 44.91 7.81 5.45
CA PHE A 360 46.09 8.47 6.01
C PHE A 360 45.77 9.88 6.50
N TYR A 361 44.88 10.61 5.84
CA TYR A 361 44.42 11.92 6.31
C TYR A 361 43.82 11.83 7.72
N LEU A 362 42.88 10.90 7.96
CA LEU A 362 42.27 10.73 9.28
C LEU A 362 43.28 10.27 10.34
N LEU A 363 44.20 9.37 9.99
CA LEU A 363 45.27 8.92 10.89
C LEU A 363 46.21 10.06 11.27
N ARG A 364 46.60 10.93 10.33
CA ARG A 364 47.44 12.10 10.62
C ARG A 364 46.71 13.11 11.50
N ARG A 365 45.40 13.27 11.28
CA ARG A 365 44.57 14.20 12.04
C ARG A 365 44.39 13.75 13.49
N GLN A 366 44.24 12.44 13.73
CA GLN A 366 44.12 11.90 15.08
C GLN A 366 44.97 10.63 15.27
N PRO A 367 46.30 10.76 15.47
CA PRO A 367 47.20 9.61 15.58
C PRO A 367 46.90 8.71 16.79
N SER A 368 46.31 9.28 17.85
CA SER A 368 46.05 8.59 19.11
C SER A 368 45.13 7.37 18.99
N VAL A 369 44.32 7.27 17.92
CA VAL A 369 43.49 6.07 17.65
C VAL A 369 44.31 4.79 17.48
N MET A 370 45.59 4.90 17.10
CA MET A 370 46.49 3.74 16.96
C MET A 370 47.01 3.23 18.31
N ASP A 371 47.13 4.12 19.31
CA ASP A 371 47.72 3.79 20.61
C ASP A 371 46.76 3.02 21.53
N TRP A 372 45.45 3.06 21.24
CA TRP A 372 44.42 2.45 22.08
C TRP A 372 44.48 0.92 22.14
N HIS A 373 44.98 0.25 21.09
CA HIS A 373 45.11 -1.21 21.10
C HIS A 373 46.19 -1.70 22.08
N SER A 374 47.22 -0.88 22.36
CA SER A 374 48.30 -1.27 23.27
C SER A 374 47.90 -1.29 24.75
N ARG A 375 46.75 -0.71 25.11
CA ARG A 375 46.30 -0.57 26.51
C ARG A 375 45.19 -1.54 26.92
N SER A 376 44.36 -2.02 25.99
CA SER A 376 43.26 -2.95 26.33
C SER A 376 43.74 -4.36 26.69
N ASP A 377 44.86 -4.81 26.12
CA ASP A 377 45.31 -6.20 26.29
C ASP A 377 46.14 -6.46 27.55
N ASN A 378 46.63 -5.40 28.22
CA ASN A 378 47.45 -5.52 29.43
C ASN A 378 46.65 -5.60 30.74
N GLY A 379 45.32 -5.52 30.71
CA GLY A 379 44.46 -5.55 31.91
C GLY A 379 43.96 -6.92 32.37
N GLY A 380 44.13 -7.99 31.56
CA GLY A 380 43.40 -9.26 31.73
C GLY A 380 44.06 -10.39 32.54
N SER A 381 45.36 -10.33 32.83
CA SER A 381 46.11 -11.54 33.29
C SER A 381 46.69 -11.51 34.71
N SER A 382 46.19 -10.65 35.62
CA SER A 382 46.78 -10.52 36.97
C SER A 382 46.13 -11.38 38.08
N ASN A 383 44.97 -12.03 37.88
CA ASN A 383 44.23 -12.66 39.00
C ASN A 383 43.91 -14.16 38.86
N ARG A 384 44.91 -15.02 38.62
CA ARG A 384 44.75 -16.48 38.81
C ARG A 384 45.98 -17.17 39.42
N ARG A 385 46.41 -16.74 40.60
CA ARG A 385 47.28 -17.52 41.50
C ARG A 385 46.79 -17.48 42.96
N LYS A 386 45.54 -17.89 43.21
CA LYS A 386 45.14 -18.29 44.56
C LYS A 386 45.60 -19.72 44.83
N ARG A 387 46.69 -19.81 45.59
CA ARG A 387 47.26 -21.00 46.24
C ARG A 387 46.17 -21.90 46.84
N ARG A 388 46.10 -23.16 46.40
CA ARG A 388 45.55 -24.26 47.20
C ARG A 388 46.53 -24.53 48.35
N LYS A 389 46.14 -24.23 49.59
CA LYS A 389 46.78 -24.80 50.78
C LYS A 389 46.17 -26.18 51.01
N ILE A 390 47.02 -27.20 50.95
CA ILE A 390 46.76 -28.55 51.45
C ILE A 390 47.01 -28.49 52.96
N GLN A 391 46.04 -28.91 53.77
CA GLN A 391 46.26 -29.27 55.17
C GLN A 391 45.91 -30.75 55.33
N LYS A 392 46.90 -31.49 55.86
CA LYS A 392 46.79 -32.84 56.40
C LYS A 392 46.28 -32.78 57.83
#